data_AF-A0A2T2UUK7-F1
#
_entry.id   AF-A0A2T2UUK7-F1
#
_cell.length_a   1.000
_cell.length_b   1.000
_cell.length_c   1.000
_cell.angle_alpha   90.00
_cell.angle_beta   90.00
_cell.angle_gamma   90.00
#
_symmetry.space_group_name_H-M   'P 1'
#
loop_
_entity.id
_entity.type
_entity.pdbx_description
1 polymer ?
#
loop_
_entity_poly.entity_id
_entity_poly.type
_entity_poly.pdbx_seq_one_letter_code
_entity_poly.pdbx_strand_id
1 'polypeptide(L)'
;MDFPVGYRDFHPDDLINFQINRWYSLGYCREADLKRAGEAIDDFEDHTGVFTELAEEAEGEGRLKHAAFYCRAAEFLTLPNDDRKQTLYTSFRRTFERAFPADAYDRYTVPYADGQLPVLHVEPGGPAQGTIIAHGGLDSFVECWYGLWHHFADHGYEVYAFEGPGQGTAHRTHGLPFEHDWENPTGAILDFFDLRGVSLLGFSFGGYWYLRAAAFENRIDRVIAAPPLFDLLKSESAFSQWLARLMMRSERLMNAAIRLQMKLSTVANFYMQHILFTTNRTSPYEAAEWVLAMNDGHLHSDRVTQDVLLTVGENDAFQPPALLRLQADALTQARSVTTRVFTEDEQANQHCQVGNLGLALDVMTSWLDEHTADNPAACTQP
;
A
#
# COMPACT_ATOMS: atom_id res chain seq x y z
N MET A 1 1.03 -20.06 0.64
CA MET A 1 1.70 -19.62 -0.61
C MET A 1 3.18 -19.38 -0.28
N ASP A 2 4.10 -19.71 -1.18
CA ASP A 2 5.52 -19.45 -0.95
C ASP A 2 5.90 -18.08 -1.53
N PHE A 3 6.38 -17.17 -0.67
CA PHE A 3 6.92 -15.87 -1.08
C PHE A 3 8.41 -16.01 -1.42
N PRO A 4 8.87 -15.53 -2.59
CA PRO A 4 10.29 -15.55 -2.92
C PRO A 4 11.13 -14.75 -1.92
N VAL A 5 12.35 -15.24 -1.68
CA VAL A 5 13.33 -14.62 -0.79
C VAL A 5 14.51 -14.12 -1.62
N GLY A 6 14.85 -12.85 -1.45
CA GLY A 6 15.94 -12.12 -2.08
C GLY A 6 15.49 -10.95 -2.94
N TYR A 7 16.17 -9.81 -2.75
CA TYR A 7 16.15 -8.69 -3.69
C TYR A 7 17.17 -8.96 -4.81
N ARG A 8 16.77 -8.81 -6.07
CA ARG A 8 17.55 -9.18 -7.26
C ARG A 8 18.00 -7.95 -8.04
N ASP A 9 19.11 -8.08 -8.74
CA ASP A 9 19.59 -7.08 -9.68
C ASP A 9 18.99 -7.37 -11.08
N PHE A 10 17.71 -7.05 -11.27
CA PHE A 10 17.05 -7.18 -12.58
C PHE A 10 17.41 -6.02 -13.51
N HIS A 11 17.67 -4.83 -12.97
CA HIS A 11 17.90 -3.62 -13.76
C HIS A 11 18.89 -2.67 -13.05
N PRO A 12 19.73 -1.90 -13.78
CA PRO A 12 20.71 -0.97 -13.18
C PRO A 12 20.12 0.33 -12.61
N ASP A 13 18.97 0.80 -13.11
CA ASP A 13 18.18 1.87 -12.48
C ASP A 13 17.44 1.33 -11.26
N ASP A 14 17.69 1.94 -10.09
CA ASP A 14 17.17 1.50 -8.79
C ASP A 14 15.64 1.46 -8.73
N LEU A 15 14.96 2.43 -9.36
CA LEU A 15 13.50 2.51 -9.30
C LEU A 15 12.87 1.44 -10.18
N ILE A 16 13.34 1.29 -11.42
CA ILE A 16 12.87 0.21 -12.31
C ILE A 16 13.16 -1.15 -11.65
N ASN A 17 14.35 -1.33 -11.08
CA ASN A 17 14.72 -2.55 -10.37
C ASN A 17 13.78 -2.83 -9.19
N PHE A 18 13.43 -1.80 -8.40
CA PHE A 18 12.47 -1.92 -7.32
C PHE A 18 11.08 -2.33 -7.81
N GLN A 19 10.59 -1.73 -8.91
CA GLN A 19 9.29 -2.11 -9.47
C GLN A 19 9.28 -3.57 -9.94
N ILE A 20 10.33 -4.06 -10.58
CA ILE A 20 10.43 -5.47 -11.00
C ILE A 20 10.50 -6.39 -9.77
N ASN A 21 11.30 -6.04 -8.76
CA ASN A 21 11.40 -6.80 -7.51
C ASN A 21 10.09 -6.87 -6.73
N ARG A 22 9.26 -5.82 -6.78
CA ARG A 22 7.92 -5.83 -6.18
C ARG A 22 7.10 -6.99 -6.73
N TRP A 23 7.05 -7.15 -8.05
CA TRP A 23 6.27 -8.21 -8.69
C TRP A 23 6.86 -9.60 -8.41
N TYR A 24 8.19 -9.71 -8.37
CA TYR A 24 8.86 -10.94 -7.94
C TYR A 24 8.46 -11.34 -6.52
N SER A 25 8.51 -10.40 -5.59
CA SER A 25 8.28 -10.64 -4.15
C SER A 25 6.88 -11.13 -3.85
N LEU A 26 5.88 -10.73 -4.65
CA LEU A 26 4.51 -11.20 -4.53
C LEU A 26 4.35 -12.69 -4.93
N GLY A 27 5.36 -13.31 -5.54
CA GLY A 27 5.37 -14.75 -5.85
C GLY A 27 4.50 -15.17 -7.04
N TYR A 28 3.98 -14.22 -7.80
CA TYR A 28 3.14 -14.48 -8.99
C TYR A 28 3.85 -14.27 -10.32
N CYS A 29 5.12 -13.86 -10.30
CA CYS A 29 5.93 -13.61 -11.49
C CYS A 29 7.14 -14.55 -11.53
N ARG A 30 7.53 -15.01 -12.74
CA ARG A 30 8.70 -15.88 -12.91
C ARG A 30 9.97 -15.06 -12.95
N GLU A 31 10.99 -15.49 -12.21
CA GLU A 31 12.30 -14.83 -12.22
C GLU A 31 12.89 -14.73 -13.63
N ALA A 32 12.72 -15.76 -14.47
CA ALA A 32 13.21 -15.74 -15.85
C ALA A 32 12.53 -14.67 -16.72
N ASP A 33 11.21 -14.54 -16.61
CA ASP A 33 10.43 -13.52 -17.32
C ASP A 33 10.84 -12.12 -16.85
N LEU A 34 11.08 -11.94 -15.54
CA LEU A 34 11.50 -10.67 -14.95
C LEU A 34 12.95 -10.29 -15.31
N LYS A 35 13.87 -11.26 -15.45
CA LYS A 35 15.21 -11.00 -16.00
C LYS A 35 15.12 -10.50 -17.44
N ARG A 36 14.32 -11.16 -18.28
CA ARG A 36 14.09 -10.72 -19.66
C ARG A 36 13.45 -9.33 -19.71
N ALA A 37 12.52 -9.03 -18.78
CA ALA A 37 11.92 -7.71 -18.67
C ALA A 37 12.97 -6.64 -18.31
N GLY A 38 13.79 -6.91 -17.29
CA GLY A 38 14.85 -6.00 -16.87
C GLY A 38 15.91 -5.74 -17.95
N GLU A 39 16.15 -6.67 -18.86
CA GLU A 39 17.04 -6.44 -20.02
C GLU A 39 16.39 -5.62 -21.14
N ALA A 40 15.06 -5.55 -21.19
CA ALA A 40 14.30 -4.96 -22.29
C ALA A 40 13.68 -3.60 -21.97
N ILE A 41 13.72 -3.17 -20.71
CA ILE A 41 13.12 -1.92 -20.23
C ILE A 41 14.23 -0.88 -20.09
N ASP A 42 14.20 0.20 -20.88
CA ASP A 42 15.06 1.37 -20.64
C ASP A 42 14.31 2.48 -19.87
N ASP A 43 12.99 2.58 -20.05
CA ASP A 43 12.14 3.58 -19.38
C ASP A 43 10.72 3.09 -19.02
N PHE A 44 9.85 4.00 -18.56
CA PHE A 44 8.49 3.65 -18.12
C PHE A 44 7.54 3.32 -19.29
N GLU A 45 7.82 3.81 -20.50
CA GLU A 45 7.04 3.47 -21.69
C GLU A 45 7.34 2.04 -22.11
N ASP A 46 8.63 1.67 -22.15
CA ASP A 46 9.05 0.29 -22.43
C ASP A 46 8.47 -0.68 -21.40
N HIS A 47 8.45 -0.30 -20.12
CA HIS A 47 7.84 -1.11 -19.05
C HIS A 47 6.38 -1.48 -19.37
N THR A 48 5.58 -0.53 -19.85
CA THR A 48 4.18 -0.80 -20.19
C THR A 48 4.09 -1.81 -21.34
N GLY A 49 4.88 -1.63 -22.40
CA GLY A 49 4.91 -2.55 -23.54
C GLY A 49 5.37 -3.96 -23.16
N VAL A 50 6.55 -4.05 -22.52
CA VAL A 50 7.17 -5.32 -22.14
C VAL A 50 6.26 -6.15 -21.24
N PHE A 51 5.68 -5.57 -20.18
CA PHE A 51 4.79 -6.33 -19.30
C PHE A 51 3.44 -6.67 -19.95
N THR A 52 2.98 -5.88 -20.94
CA THR A 52 1.80 -6.25 -21.74
C THR A 52 2.08 -7.49 -22.60
N GLU A 53 3.23 -7.55 -23.27
CA GLU A 53 3.64 -8.73 -24.06
C GLU A 53 3.82 -9.97 -23.16
N LEU A 54 4.44 -9.81 -21.98
CA LEU A 54 4.55 -10.88 -21.00
C LEU A 54 3.18 -11.41 -20.55
N ALA A 55 2.22 -10.51 -20.33
CA ALA A 55 0.86 -10.89 -19.98
C ALA A 55 0.18 -11.72 -21.07
N GLU A 56 0.31 -11.30 -22.33
CA GLU A 56 -0.26 -12.01 -23.49
C GLU A 56 0.38 -13.38 -23.69
N GLU A 57 1.71 -13.48 -23.59
CA GLU A 57 2.44 -14.75 -23.65
C GLU A 57 2.00 -15.70 -22.53
N ALA A 58 1.98 -15.21 -21.29
CA ALA A 58 1.55 -16.00 -20.14
C ALA A 58 0.09 -16.46 -20.24
N GLU A 59 -0.79 -15.62 -20.78
CA GLU A 59 -2.19 -15.99 -21.00
C GLU A 59 -2.32 -17.07 -22.08
N GLY A 60 -1.60 -16.93 -23.20
CA GLY A 60 -1.56 -17.92 -24.28
C GLY A 60 -1.03 -19.29 -23.85
N GLU A 61 -0.14 -19.32 -22.86
CA GLU A 61 0.39 -20.54 -22.25
C GLU A 61 -0.48 -21.09 -21.11
N GLY A 62 -1.60 -20.44 -20.77
CA GLY A 62 -2.48 -20.83 -19.67
C GLY A 62 -1.92 -20.52 -18.27
N ARG A 63 -0.86 -19.71 -18.16
CA ARG A 63 -0.25 -19.28 -16.89
C ARG A 63 -1.00 -18.08 -16.29
N LEU A 64 -2.30 -18.22 -16.06
CA LEU A 64 -3.21 -17.11 -15.74
C LEU A 64 -2.78 -16.25 -14.53
N LYS A 65 -2.20 -16.84 -13.48
CA LYS A 65 -1.69 -16.07 -12.33
C LYS A 65 -0.57 -15.11 -12.75
N HIS A 66 0.37 -15.58 -13.57
CA HIS A 66 1.44 -14.74 -14.11
C HIS A 66 0.88 -13.66 -15.04
N ALA A 67 -0.04 -14.04 -15.93
CA ALA A 67 -0.68 -13.10 -16.85
C ALA A 67 -1.39 -11.95 -16.11
N ALA A 68 -2.12 -12.26 -15.03
CA ALA A 68 -2.75 -11.24 -14.21
C ALA A 68 -1.71 -10.27 -13.63
N PHE A 69 -0.65 -10.77 -12.99
CA PHE A 69 0.35 -9.91 -12.35
C PHE A 69 1.25 -9.18 -13.36
N TYR A 70 1.43 -9.68 -14.57
CA TYR A 70 2.05 -8.93 -15.66
C TYR A 70 1.14 -7.81 -16.18
N CYS A 71 -0.18 -8.03 -16.31
CA CYS A 71 -1.12 -6.94 -16.58
C CYS A 71 -1.06 -5.88 -15.47
N ARG A 72 -0.96 -6.31 -14.22
CA ARG A 72 -0.85 -5.40 -13.07
C ARG A 72 0.46 -4.60 -13.11
N ALA A 73 1.56 -5.24 -13.46
CA ALA A 73 2.85 -4.60 -13.63
C ALA A 73 2.75 -3.52 -14.71
N ALA A 74 2.30 -3.88 -15.93
CA ALA A 74 2.10 -2.93 -17.02
C ALA A 74 1.24 -1.73 -16.56
N GLU A 75 0.07 -1.99 -15.97
CA GLU A 75 -0.87 -0.96 -15.51
C GLU A 75 -0.24 0.01 -14.50
N PHE A 76 0.67 -0.48 -13.64
CA PHE A 76 1.23 0.29 -12.53
C PHE A 76 1.92 1.56 -13.02
N LEU A 77 2.83 1.42 -14.00
CA LEU A 77 3.63 2.54 -14.52
C LEU A 77 3.01 3.26 -15.72
N THR A 78 1.92 2.73 -16.30
CA THR A 78 1.17 3.46 -17.32
C THR A 78 0.55 4.73 -16.74
N LEU A 79 0.72 5.88 -17.40
CA LEU A 79 0.20 7.16 -16.93
C LEU A 79 -1.33 7.22 -17.01
N PRO A 80 -2.02 7.98 -16.12
CA PRO A 80 -3.48 8.09 -16.12
C PRO A 80 -4.11 8.65 -17.41
N ASN A 81 -3.37 9.45 -18.17
CA ASN A 81 -3.82 10.03 -19.43
C ASN A 81 -3.61 9.12 -20.65
N ASP A 82 -3.09 7.91 -20.44
CA ASP A 82 -2.94 6.89 -21.47
C ASP A 82 -4.14 5.93 -21.44
N ASP A 83 -4.83 5.82 -22.58
CA ASP A 83 -6.01 4.98 -22.76
C ASP A 83 -5.73 3.49 -22.45
N ARG A 84 -4.46 3.05 -22.57
CA ARG A 84 -4.04 1.70 -22.19
C ARG A 84 -4.25 1.42 -20.71
N LYS A 85 -4.12 2.41 -19.81
CA LYS A 85 -4.21 2.18 -18.35
C LYS A 85 -5.54 1.54 -17.94
N GLN A 86 -6.65 2.03 -18.48
CA GLN A 86 -7.98 1.48 -18.17
C GLN A 86 -8.19 0.08 -18.78
N THR A 87 -7.60 -0.16 -19.96
CA THR A 87 -7.63 -1.48 -20.62
C THR A 87 -6.82 -2.51 -19.82
N LEU A 88 -5.64 -2.12 -19.35
CA LEU A 88 -4.77 -2.95 -18.51
C LEU A 88 -5.40 -3.23 -17.14
N TYR A 89 -6.04 -2.23 -16.52
CA TYR A 89 -6.82 -2.40 -15.29
C TYR A 89 -7.94 -3.45 -15.46
N THR A 90 -8.72 -3.34 -16.53
CA THR A 90 -9.82 -4.27 -16.82
C THR A 90 -9.28 -5.68 -17.10
N SER A 91 -8.15 -5.76 -17.83
CA SER A 91 -7.49 -7.03 -18.15
C SER A 91 -6.93 -7.70 -16.90
N PHE A 92 -6.29 -6.94 -15.99
CA PHE A 92 -5.83 -7.45 -14.69
C PHE A 92 -6.98 -8.09 -13.92
N ARG A 93 -8.08 -7.37 -13.71
CA ARG A 93 -9.23 -7.88 -12.93
C ARG A 93 -9.82 -9.15 -13.53
N ARG A 94 -10.11 -9.12 -14.84
CA ARG A 94 -10.68 -10.27 -15.56
C ARG A 94 -9.75 -11.49 -15.48
N THR A 95 -8.45 -11.30 -15.67
CA THR A 95 -7.49 -12.39 -15.66
C THR A 95 -7.25 -12.89 -14.23
N PHE A 96 -7.27 -12.01 -13.22
CA PHE A 96 -7.23 -12.38 -11.81
C PHE A 96 -8.43 -13.27 -11.42
N GLU A 97 -9.66 -12.87 -11.78
CA GLU A 97 -10.88 -13.66 -11.53
C GLU A 97 -10.84 -15.06 -12.16
N ARG A 98 -10.15 -15.21 -13.31
CA ARG A 98 -9.93 -16.52 -13.95
C ARG A 98 -8.79 -17.31 -13.34
N ALA A 99 -7.81 -16.63 -12.74
CA ALA A 99 -6.59 -17.22 -12.21
C ALA A 99 -6.76 -17.77 -10.78
N PHE A 100 -7.69 -17.21 -10.02
CA PHE A 100 -7.96 -17.55 -8.63
C PHE A 100 -9.38 -18.09 -8.47
N PRO A 101 -9.56 -19.15 -7.68
CA PRO A 101 -10.86 -19.81 -7.55
C PRO A 101 -11.86 -18.92 -6.80
N ALA A 102 -13.11 -18.92 -7.27
CA ALA A 102 -14.15 -18.02 -6.77
C ALA A 102 -14.64 -18.34 -5.35
N ASP A 103 -14.36 -19.54 -4.85
CA ASP A 103 -14.69 -20.00 -3.50
C ASP A 103 -13.57 -19.73 -2.48
N ALA A 104 -12.46 -19.12 -2.89
CA ALA A 104 -11.37 -18.75 -1.98
C ALA A 104 -11.57 -17.40 -1.28
N TYR A 105 -12.55 -16.60 -1.70
CA TYR A 105 -12.85 -15.29 -1.13
C TYR A 105 -14.26 -14.83 -1.51
N ASP A 106 -14.87 -14.03 -0.66
CA ASP A 106 -16.12 -13.35 -0.95
C ASP A 106 -15.88 -11.91 -1.42
N ARG A 107 -16.78 -11.40 -2.27
CA ARG A 107 -16.78 -9.99 -2.69
C ARG A 107 -18.03 -9.29 -2.17
N TYR A 108 -17.82 -8.16 -1.50
CA TYR A 108 -18.88 -7.28 -1.06
C TYR A 108 -18.69 -5.87 -1.62
N THR A 109 -19.76 -5.09 -1.64
CA THR A 109 -19.71 -3.65 -1.88
C THR A 109 -20.38 -2.92 -0.73
N VAL A 110 -19.62 -2.06 -0.04
CA VAL A 110 -20.11 -1.28 1.09
C VAL A 110 -20.51 0.11 0.60
N PRO A 111 -21.75 0.57 0.82
CA PRO A 111 -22.14 1.93 0.47
C PRO A 111 -21.30 2.98 1.21
N TYR A 112 -20.79 3.98 0.49
CA TYR A 112 -19.99 5.05 1.07
C TYR A 112 -20.13 6.34 0.27
N ALA A 113 -20.57 7.41 0.96
CA ALA A 113 -20.94 8.67 0.31
C ALA A 113 -21.86 8.43 -0.91
N ASP A 114 -21.50 8.96 -2.08
CA ASP A 114 -22.24 8.77 -3.34
C ASP A 114 -21.77 7.54 -4.15
N GLY A 115 -20.93 6.69 -3.55
CA GLY A 115 -20.28 5.56 -4.20
C GLY A 115 -20.30 4.27 -3.37
N GLN A 116 -19.37 3.38 -3.67
CA GLN A 116 -19.22 2.09 -2.99
C GLN A 116 -17.75 1.75 -2.79
N LEU A 117 -17.45 1.09 -1.67
CA LEU A 117 -16.15 0.52 -1.34
C LEU A 117 -16.18 -0.99 -1.64
N PRO A 118 -15.42 -1.46 -2.64
CA PRO A 118 -15.21 -2.88 -2.88
C PRO A 118 -14.46 -3.52 -1.72
N VAL A 119 -14.94 -4.68 -1.28
CA VAL A 119 -14.32 -5.48 -0.21
C VAL A 119 -14.09 -6.90 -0.73
N LEU A 120 -12.90 -7.41 -0.46
CA LEU A 120 -12.54 -8.82 -0.58
C LEU A 120 -12.43 -9.39 0.83
N HIS A 121 -13.27 -10.36 1.14
CA HIS A 121 -13.32 -11.05 2.43
C HIS A 121 -12.75 -12.45 2.30
N VAL A 122 -11.87 -12.84 3.22
CA VAL A 122 -11.28 -14.18 3.27
C VAL A 122 -11.56 -14.78 4.63
N GLU A 123 -12.26 -15.91 4.63
CA GLU A 123 -12.53 -16.68 5.85
C GLU A 123 -11.23 -17.28 6.41
N PRO A 124 -11.10 -17.41 7.73
CA PRO A 124 -9.94 -18.06 8.33
C PRO A 124 -9.89 -19.54 7.97
N GLY A 125 -8.69 -20.07 7.71
CA GLY A 125 -8.45 -21.48 7.38
C GLY A 125 -8.69 -22.47 8.54
N GLY A 126 -9.14 -21.98 9.69
CA GLY A 126 -9.38 -22.71 10.93
C GLY A 126 -10.25 -21.90 11.90
N PRO A 127 -10.24 -22.23 13.21
CA PRO A 127 -10.94 -21.43 14.21
C PRO A 127 -10.49 -19.96 14.16
N ALA A 128 -11.45 -19.05 14.04
CA ALA A 128 -11.18 -17.61 14.02
C ALA A 128 -10.52 -17.17 15.34
N GLN A 129 -9.33 -16.59 15.25
CA GLN A 129 -8.60 -16.01 16.39
C GLN A 129 -8.65 -14.47 16.43
N GLY A 130 -9.10 -13.85 15.34
CA GLY A 130 -9.34 -12.41 15.29
C GLY A 130 -9.73 -11.93 13.90
N THR A 131 -10.13 -10.67 13.81
CA THR A 131 -10.49 -10.04 12.55
C THR A 131 -9.46 -8.97 12.18
N ILE A 132 -9.04 -8.97 10.92
CA ILE A 132 -8.14 -7.97 10.32
C ILE A 132 -8.94 -7.17 9.28
N ILE A 133 -8.88 -5.84 9.36
CA ILE A 133 -9.22 -4.99 8.23
C ILE A 133 -7.91 -4.56 7.58
N ALA A 134 -7.79 -4.84 6.30
CA ALA A 134 -6.54 -4.79 5.55
C ALA A 134 -6.61 -3.77 4.42
N HIS A 135 -5.51 -3.04 4.21
CA HIS A 135 -5.49 -1.98 3.20
C HIS A 135 -4.10 -1.73 2.62
N GLY A 136 -4.07 -1.49 1.31
CA GLY A 136 -2.86 -1.13 0.59
C GLY A 136 -2.52 0.37 0.64
N GLY A 137 -1.58 0.79 -0.20
CA GLY A 137 -1.16 2.18 -0.36
C GLY A 137 -1.86 2.93 -1.50
N LEU A 138 -1.27 4.04 -1.91
CA LEU A 138 -1.78 5.01 -2.89
C LEU A 138 -2.32 4.37 -4.19
N ASP A 139 -1.61 3.38 -4.73
CA ASP A 139 -1.91 2.78 -6.03
C ASP A 139 -2.53 1.36 -5.92
N SER A 140 -3.02 0.96 -4.75
CA SER A 140 -3.38 -0.45 -4.52
C SER A 140 -4.72 -0.86 -5.13
N PHE A 141 -4.75 -2.08 -5.66
CA PHE A 141 -5.99 -2.84 -5.85
C PHE A 141 -6.04 -3.95 -4.82
N VAL A 142 -7.24 -4.27 -4.33
CA VAL A 142 -7.40 -5.28 -3.28
C VAL A 142 -6.84 -6.65 -3.70
N GLU A 143 -6.95 -6.98 -5.00
CA GLU A 143 -6.46 -8.21 -5.60
C GLU A 143 -4.92 -8.31 -5.64
N CYS A 144 -4.19 -7.19 -5.63
CA CYS A 144 -2.72 -7.21 -5.72
C CYS A 144 -2.07 -7.84 -4.50
N TRP A 145 -2.76 -7.80 -3.37
CA TRP A 145 -2.29 -8.27 -2.07
C TRP A 145 -2.93 -9.60 -1.68
N TYR A 146 -3.62 -10.27 -2.62
CA TYR A 146 -4.37 -11.50 -2.39
C TYR A 146 -3.58 -12.58 -1.64
N GLY A 147 -2.30 -12.78 -1.99
CA GLY A 147 -1.44 -13.75 -1.31
C GLY A 147 -1.19 -13.41 0.17
N LEU A 148 -1.12 -12.12 0.51
CA LEU A 148 -0.93 -11.67 1.88
C LEU A 148 -2.22 -11.84 2.70
N TRP A 149 -3.39 -11.54 2.13
CA TRP A 149 -4.68 -11.78 2.79
C TRP A 149 -4.84 -13.25 3.15
N HIS A 150 -4.51 -14.15 2.21
CA HIS A 150 -4.51 -15.58 2.48
C HIS A 150 -3.47 -16.02 3.51
N HIS A 151 -2.31 -15.38 3.58
CA HIS A 151 -1.35 -15.69 4.65
C HIS A 151 -1.98 -15.49 6.03
N PHE A 152 -2.63 -14.36 6.30
CA PHE A 152 -3.29 -14.14 7.59
C PHE A 152 -4.48 -15.07 7.81
N ALA A 153 -5.26 -15.36 6.77
CA ALA A 153 -6.35 -16.31 6.82
C ALA A 153 -5.89 -17.73 7.16
N ASP A 154 -4.79 -18.20 6.54
CA ASP A 154 -4.16 -19.48 6.83
C ASP A 154 -3.66 -19.57 8.29
N HIS A 155 -3.41 -18.42 8.93
CA HIS A 155 -3.07 -18.28 10.36
C HIS A 155 -4.30 -17.95 11.24
N GLY A 156 -5.52 -18.21 10.78
CA GLY A 156 -6.73 -18.14 11.60
C GLY A 156 -7.34 -16.75 11.76
N TYR A 157 -6.87 -15.74 11.03
CA TYR A 157 -7.49 -14.42 11.02
C TYR A 157 -8.56 -14.32 9.94
N GLU A 158 -9.72 -13.77 10.28
CA GLU A 158 -10.71 -13.35 9.29
C GLU A 158 -10.29 -12.02 8.67
N VAL A 159 -10.20 -11.92 7.35
CA VAL A 159 -9.61 -10.75 6.68
C VAL A 159 -10.65 -10.02 5.83
N TYR A 160 -10.85 -8.74 6.09
CA TYR A 160 -11.62 -7.81 5.26
C TYR A 160 -10.67 -6.81 4.61
N ALA A 161 -10.29 -7.04 3.35
CA ALA A 161 -9.47 -6.11 2.59
C ALA A 161 -10.35 -5.24 1.69
N PHE A 162 -10.13 -3.93 1.61
CA PHE A 162 -10.99 -3.06 0.81
C PHE A 162 -10.22 -2.05 -0.04
N GLU A 163 -10.87 -1.56 -1.10
CA GLU A 163 -10.42 -0.41 -1.88
C GLU A 163 -11.17 0.84 -1.39
N GLY A 164 -10.43 1.82 -0.87
CA GLY A 164 -10.99 3.10 -0.41
C GLY A 164 -11.13 4.16 -1.51
N PRO A 165 -11.63 5.36 -1.14
CA PRO A 165 -11.62 6.51 -2.04
C PRO A 165 -10.24 6.76 -2.64
N GLY A 166 -10.18 7.07 -3.95
CA GLY A 166 -8.93 7.22 -4.70
C GLY A 166 -8.34 5.93 -5.28
N GLN A 167 -8.87 4.76 -4.92
CA GLN A 167 -8.34 3.46 -5.34
C GLN A 167 -9.29 2.68 -6.23
N GLY A 168 -8.71 1.82 -7.08
CA GLY A 168 -9.40 0.75 -7.81
C GLY A 168 -10.80 1.10 -8.32
N THR A 169 -11.78 0.26 -7.99
CA THR A 169 -13.19 0.44 -8.42
C THR A 169 -13.87 1.60 -7.70
N ALA A 170 -13.53 1.87 -6.43
CA ALA A 170 -14.09 3.00 -5.66
C ALA A 170 -13.86 4.34 -6.39
N HIS A 171 -12.67 4.53 -6.97
CA HIS A 171 -12.38 5.72 -7.77
C HIS A 171 -12.82 5.58 -9.23
N ARG A 172 -12.40 4.51 -9.92
CA ARG A 172 -12.56 4.41 -11.39
C ARG A 172 -14.00 4.20 -11.83
N THR A 173 -14.83 3.59 -10.98
CA THR A 173 -16.24 3.31 -11.28
C THR A 173 -17.18 4.24 -10.51
N HIS A 174 -16.88 4.53 -9.25
CA HIS A 174 -17.75 5.36 -8.41
C HIS A 174 -17.28 6.81 -8.25
N GLY A 175 -16.14 7.18 -8.83
CA GLY A 175 -15.66 8.56 -8.86
C GLY A 175 -15.21 9.10 -7.51
N LEU A 176 -15.00 8.25 -6.50
CA LEU A 176 -14.58 8.68 -5.16
C LEU A 176 -13.10 9.10 -5.20
N PRO A 177 -12.75 10.39 -5.03
CA PRO A 177 -11.36 10.82 -4.95
C PRO A 177 -10.76 10.51 -3.58
N PHE A 178 -9.44 10.47 -3.49
CA PHE A 178 -8.76 10.35 -2.19
C PHE A 178 -9.19 11.44 -1.21
N GLU A 179 -9.38 11.04 0.04
CA GLU A 179 -9.58 11.92 1.19
C GLU A 179 -8.58 11.58 2.31
N HIS A 180 -8.40 12.50 3.27
CA HIS A 180 -7.46 12.31 4.37
C HIS A 180 -8.08 11.68 5.61
N ASP A 181 -9.38 11.92 5.84
CA ASP A 181 -10.12 11.46 7.02
C ASP A 181 -10.48 9.98 6.90
N TRP A 182 -9.46 9.13 6.97
CA TRP A 182 -9.58 7.68 6.70
C TRP A 182 -10.36 6.89 7.76
N GLU A 183 -10.66 7.52 8.90
CA GLU A 183 -11.65 7.01 9.84
C GLU A 183 -13.03 6.86 9.22
N ASN A 184 -13.38 7.67 8.21
CA ASN A 184 -14.70 7.63 7.57
C ASN A 184 -14.90 6.34 6.74
N PRO A 185 -14.04 6.00 5.74
CA PRO A 185 -14.19 4.75 5.01
C PRO A 185 -13.97 3.53 5.93
N THR A 186 -13.05 3.61 6.89
CA THR A 186 -12.83 2.52 7.86
C THR A 186 -14.07 2.30 8.74
N GLY A 187 -14.67 3.37 9.23
CA GLY A 187 -15.92 3.35 10.00
C GLY A 187 -17.08 2.75 9.22
N ALA A 188 -17.20 3.04 7.92
CA ALA A 188 -18.22 2.44 7.06
C ALA A 188 -18.06 0.92 6.91
N ILE A 189 -16.83 0.42 6.79
CA ILE A 189 -16.56 -1.04 6.80
C ILE A 189 -16.94 -1.64 8.16
N LEU A 190 -16.50 -1.01 9.26
CA LEU A 190 -16.82 -1.46 10.62
C LEU A 190 -18.34 -1.51 10.87
N ASP A 191 -19.09 -0.50 10.42
CA ASP A 191 -20.54 -0.42 10.57
C ASP A 191 -21.27 -1.49 9.75
N PHE A 192 -20.87 -1.66 8.49
CA PHE A 192 -21.55 -2.57 7.56
C PHE A 192 -21.49 -4.03 8.01
N PHE A 193 -20.33 -4.45 8.54
CA PHE A 193 -20.10 -5.81 9.01
C PHE A 193 -20.28 -5.98 10.53
N ASP A 194 -20.71 -4.93 11.25
CA ASP A 194 -20.84 -4.89 12.72
C ASP A 194 -19.57 -5.37 13.47
N LEU A 195 -18.40 -4.93 12.98
CA LEU A 195 -17.11 -5.38 13.48
C LEU A 195 -16.66 -4.57 14.70
N ARG A 196 -16.06 -5.28 15.67
CA ARG A 196 -15.46 -4.71 16.88
C ARG A 196 -14.23 -5.53 17.31
N GLY A 197 -13.29 -4.86 17.99
CA GLY A 197 -12.06 -5.49 18.46
C GLY A 197 -11.14 -5.92 17.33
N VAL A 198 -11.14 -5.17 16.23
CA VAL A 198 -10.40 -5.53 15.01
C VAL A 198 -8.94 -5.10 15.08
N SER A 199 -8.12 -5.73 14.25
CA SER A 199 -6.77 -5.26 13.93
C SER A 199 -6.78 -4.55 12.58
N LEU A 200 -6.13 -3.39 12.49
CA LEU A 200 -5.89 -2.71 11.22
C LEU A 200 -4.52 -3.09 10.67
N LEU A 201 -4.42 -3.45 9.39
CA LEU A 201 -3.17 -3.77 8.70
C LEU A 201 -2.99 -2.90 7.45
N GLY A 202 -2.11 -1.91 7.54
CA GLY A 202 -1.89 -0.90 6.50
C GLY A 202 -0.51 -1.03 5.85
N PHE A 203 -0.47 -1.29 4.55
CA PHE A 203 0.78 -1.30 3.79
C PHE A 203 1.03 0.05 3.10
N SER A 204 2.30 0.51 3.10
CA SER A 204 2.69 1.79 2.47
C SER A 204 1.85 2.96 3.00
N PHE A 205 1.20 3.76 2.15
CA PHE A 205 0.29 4.83 2.57
C PHE A 205 -0.86 4.35 3.49
N GLY A 206 -1.22 3.06 3.41
CA GLY A 206 -2.14 2.42 4.35
C GLY A 206 -1.73 2.56 5.82
N GLY A 207 -0.42 2.63 6.11
CA GLY A 207 0.08 2.85 7.46
C GLY A 207 -0.34 4.20 8.05
N TYR A 208 -0.26 5.30 7.28
CA TYR A 208 -0.75 6.62 7.72
C TYR A 208 -2.26 6.59 7.93
N TRP A 209 -2.99 6.06 6.95
CA TRP A 209 -4.44 6.04 6.97
C TRP A 209 -5.02 5.23 8.13
N TYR A 210 -4.41 4.10 8.47
CA TYR A 210 -4.88 3.29 9.59
C TYR A 210 -4.47 3.82 10.96
N LEU A 211 -3.34 4.52 11.07
CA LEU A 211 -3.03 5.30 12.27
C LEU A 211 -4.02 6.46 12.45
N ARG A 212 -4.39 7.14 11.36
CA ARG A 212 -5.46 8.16 11.36
C ARG A 212 -6.79 7.55 11.77
N ALA A 213 -7.20 6.42 11.20
CA ALA A 213 -8.45 5.75 11.58
C ALA A 213 -8.48 5.37 13.07
N ALA A 214 -7.39 4.79 13.58
CA ALA A 214 -7.26 4.38 14.97
C ALA A 214 -7.37 5.53 15.99
N ALA A 215 -6.96 6.75 15.62
CA ALA A 215 -7.11 7.94 16.44
C ALA A 215 -8.58 8.39 16.66
N PHE A 216 -9.53 7.86 15.87
CA PHE A 216 -10.94 8.26 15.88
C PHE A 216 -11.92 7.08 16.04
N GLU A 217 -11.47 5.83 15.82
CA GLU A 217 -12.31 4.64 15.93
C GLU A 217 -11.96 3.77 17.14
N ASN A 218 -12.84 3.79 18.15
CA ASN A 218 -12.67 3.03 19.40
C ASN A 218 -12.89 1.52 19.25
N ARG A 219 -13.32 1.06 18.08
CA ARG A 219 -13.57 -0.36 17.78
C ARG A 219 -12.32 -1.12 17.37
N ILE A 220 -11.21 -0.41 17.20
CA ILE A 220 -9.92 -0.96 16.80
C ILE A 220 -9.11 -1.21 18.07
N ASP A 221 -8.55 -2.41 18.18
CA ASP A 221 -7.69 -2.81 19.29
C ASP A 221 -6.21 -2.73 18.94
N ARG A 222 -5.87 -3.02 17.68
CA ARG A 222 -4.50 -3.21 17.19
C ARG A 222 -4.28 -2.52 15.85
N VAL A 223 -3.09 -1.98 15.61
CA VAL A 223 -2.72 -1.35 14.33
C VAL A 223 -1.32 -1.78 13.92
N ILE A 224 -1.18 -2.26 12.68
CA ILE A 224 0.09 -2.53 12.02
C ILE A 224 0.25 -1.52 10.88
N ALA A 225 1.31 -0.70 10.96
CA ALA A 225 1.72 0.20 9.89
C ALA A 225 3.03 -0.29 9.26
N ALA A 226 2.97 -0.69 7.98
CA ALA A 226 4.05 -1.37 7.27
C ALA A 226 4.33 -0.75 5.89
N PRO A 227 5.09 0.35 5.80
CA PRO A 227 5.59 1.22 6.88
C PRO A 227 4.63 2.36 7.30
N PRO A 228 4.95 3.13 8.35
CA PRO A 228 4.26 4.39 8.66
C PRO A 228 4.73 5.56 7.78
N LEU A 229 3.81 6.47 7.46
CA LEU A 229 4.03 7.69 6.67
C LEU A 229 3.65 8.92 7.52
N PHE A 230 4.46 9.30 8.51
CA PHE A 230 4.12 10.34 9.51
C PHE A 230 3.86 11.75 8.92
N ASP A 231 4.91 12.40 8.41
CA ASP A 231 4.89 13.68 7.69
C ASP A 231 6.09 13.66 6.75
N LEU A 232 5.83 13.53 5.45
CA LEU A 232 6.89 13.46 4.42
C LEU A 232 7.78 14.70 4.42
N LEU A 233 7.27 15.86 4.80
CA LEU A 233 8.09 17.07 4.85
C LEU A 233 9.12 16.98 5.98
N LYS A 234 8.88 16.20 7.03
CA LYS A 234 9.83 16.04 8.15
C LYS A 234 11.01 15.13 7.86
N SER A 235 10.95 14.29 6.82
CA SER A 235 12.16 13.56 6.36
C SER A 235 13.13 14.46 5.60
N GLU A 236 12.69 15.65 5.19
CA GLU A 236 13.50 16.61 4.44
C GLU A 236 14.29 17.58 5.34
N SER A 237 15.36 18.15 4.77
CA SER A 237 16.19 19.15 5.46
C SER A 237 15.37 20.38 5.88
N ALA A 238 15.70 21.02 7.01
CA ALA A 238 15.00 22.20 7.50
C ALA A 238 14.88 23.32 6.45
N PHE A 239 15.91 23.47 5.60
CA PHE A 239 15.89 24.40 4.48
C PHE A 239 14.86 24.00 3.41
N SER A 240 14.83 22.73 3.02
CA SER A 240 13.82 22.19 2.08
C SER A 240 12.41 22.41 2.61
N GLN A 241 12.18 22.18 3.91
CA GLN A 241 10.86 22.41 4.52
C GLN A 241 10.45 23.88 4.48
N TRP A 242 11.38 24.78 4.84
CA TRP A 242 11.14 26.22 4.76
C TRP A 242 10.85 26.67 3.32
N LEU A 243 11.63 26.18 2.36
CA LEU A 243 11.48 26.52 0.95
C LEU A 243 10.13 26.01 0.40
N ALA A 244 9.74 24.78 0.71
CA ALA A 244 8.44 24.23 0.32
C ALA A 244 7.29 25.10 0.87
N ARG A 245 7.31 25.45 2.16
CA ARG A 245 6.30 26.32 2.79
C ARG A 245 6.30 27.73 2.18
N LEU A 246 7.46 28.27 1.81
CA LEU A 246 7.55 29.57 1.13
C LEU A 246 6.95 29.50 -0.28
N MET A 247 7.29 28.47 -1.05
CA MET A 247 6.79 28.27 -2.42
C MET A 247 5.27 28.03 -2.44
N MET A 248 4.71 27.36 -1.44
CA MET A 248 3.26 27.17 -1.29
C MET A 248 2.48 28.48 -1.12
N ARG A 249 3.14 29.61 -0.83
CA ARG A 249 2.46 30.93 -0.80
C ARG A 249 2.11 31.49 -2.19
N SER A 250 2.61 30.86 -3.26
CA SER A 250 2.33 31.29 -4.62
C SER A 250 2.03 30.10 -5.52
N GLU A 251 0.75 29.89 -5.81
CA GLU A 251 0.26 28.87 -6.74
C GLU A 251 1.01 28.91 -8.07
N ARG A 252 1.21 30.11 -8.66
CA ARG A 252 1.90 30.26 -9.95
C ARG A 252 3.34 29.78 -9.90
N LEU A 253 4.09 30.14 -8.85
CA LEU A 253 5.49 29.74 -8.71
C LEU A 253 5.61 28.25 -8.44
N MET A 254 4.77 27.70 -7.56
CA MET A 254 4.76 26.27 -7.26
C MET A 254 4.39 25.43 -8.49
N ASN A 255 3.33 25.81 -9.21
CA ASN A 255 2.95 25.15 -10.46
C ASN A 255 4.07 25.18 -11.50
N ALA A 256 4.78 26.30 -11.65
CA ALA A 256 5.90 26.40 -12.59
C ALA A 256 7.08 25.49 -12.17
N ALA A 257 7.41 25.47 -10.88
CA ALA A 257 8.48 24.63 -10.34
C ALA A 257 8.17 23.13 -10.48
N ILE A 258 6.97 22.69 -10.09
CA ILE A 258 6.57 21.29 -10.20
C ILE A 258 6.52 20.85 -11.67
N ARG A 259 5.96 21.65 -12.58
CA ARG A 259 5.96 21.32 -14.02
C ARG A 259 7.37 21.21 -14.60
N LEU A 260 8.33 22.00 -14.11
CA LEU A 260 9.72 21.84 -14.50
C LEU A 260 10.29 20.53 -13.97
N GLN A 261 10.03 20.18 -12.70
CA GLN A 261 10.45 18.90 -12.13
C GLN A 261 9.86 17.70 -12.89
N MET A 262 8.57 17.73 -13.22
CA MET A 262 7.91 16.70 -14.03
C MET A 262 8.57 16.55 -15.42
N LYS A 263 9.04 17.64 -16.04
CA LYS A 263 9.75 17.56 -17.33
C LYS A 263 11.16 16.97 -17.20
N LEU A 264 11.80 17.13 -16.05
CA LEU A 264 13.18 16.71 -15.82
C LEU A 264 13.28 15.31 -15.19
N SER A 265 12.19 14.80 -14.60
CA SER A 265 12.16 13.52 -13.90
C SER A 265 10.89 12.76 -14.24
N THR A 266 11.04 11.61 -14.90
CA THR A 266 9.96 10.66 -15.20
C THR A 266 9.25 10.21 -13.93
N VAL A 267 10.01 10.02 -12.84
CA VAL A 267 9.49 9.64 -11.52
C VAL A 267 8.59 10.74 -10.95
N ALA A 268 9.05 11.98 -10.95
CA ALA A 268 8.26 13.11 -10.47
C ALA A 268 7.00 13.32 -11.32
N ASN A 269 7.11 13.14 -12.65
CA ASN A 269 5.96 13.17 -13.55
C ASN A 269 4.95 12.08 -13.19
N PHE A 270 5.41 10.83 -13.05
CA PHE A 270 4.55 9.70 -12.71
C PHE A 270 3.77 9.92 -11.42
N TYR A 271 4.46 10.22 -10.30
CA TYR A 271 3.79 10.43 -9.02
C TYR A 271 2.82 11.62 -9.05
N MET A 272 3.21 12.73 -9.67
CA MET A 272 2.35 13.91 -9.76
C MET A 272 1.11 13.63 -10.60
N GLN A 273 1.25 12.97 -11.76
CA GLN A 273 0.11 12.57 -12.58
C GLN A 273 -0.81 11.59 -11.84
N HIS A 274 -0.22 10.65 -11.10
CA HIS A 274 -0.98 9.70 -10.29
C HIS A 274 -1.78 10.41 -9.20
N ILE A 275 -1.17 11.31 -8.43
CA ILE A 275 -1.86 12.08 -7.39
C ILE A 275 -2.99 12.91 -8.01
N LEU A 276 -2.72 13.64 -9.10
CA LEU A 276 -3.75 14.44 -9.79
C LEU A 276 -4.96 13.59 -10.17
N PHE A 277 -4.73 12.40 -10.73
CA PHE A 277 -5.76 11.46 -11.11
C PHE A 277 -6.57 10.99 -9.89
N THR A 278 -5.92 10.41 -8.89
CA THR A 278 -6.61 9.76 -7.77
C THR A 278 -7.29 10.75 -6.81
N THR A 279 -6.88 12.01 -6.83
CA THR A 279 -7.48 13.10 -6.03
C THR A 279 -8.47 13.97 -6.82
N ASN A 280 -8.69 13.69 -8.12
CA ASN A 280 -9.47 14.54 -9.04
C ASN A 280 -9.01 16.01 -9.06
N ARG A 281 -7.72 16.28 -8.86
CA ARG A 281 -7.16 17.62 -8.87
C ARG A 281 -6.69 18.00 -10.27
N THR A 282 -6.72 19.30 -10.56
CA THR A 282 -6.47 19.81 -11.92
C THR A 282 -5.15 20.55 -12.06
N SER A 283 -4.50 20.88 -10.94
CA SER A 283 -3.21 21.58 -10.94
C SER A 283 -2.19 20.92 -10.02
N PRO A 284 -0.89 20.94 -10.40
CA PRO A 284 0.19 20.45 -9.53
C PRO A 284 0.24 21.10 -8.14
N TYR A 285 -0.19 22.37 -8.02
CA TYR A 285 -0.32 23.05 -6.74
C TYR A 285 -1.36 22.38 -5.83
N GLU A 286 -2.55 22.08 -6.35
CA GLU A 286 -3.60 21.39 -5.59
C GLU A 286 -3.15 19.99 -5.15
N ALA A 287 -2.42 19.27 -6.02
CA ALA A 287 -1.83 17.98 -5.66
C ALA A 287 -0.77 18.11 -4.57
N ALA A 288 0.10 19.12 -4.63
CA ALA A 288 1.08 19.39 -3.58
C ALA A 288 0.42 19.81 -2.26
N GLU A 289 -0.64 20.60 -2.31
CA GLU A 289 -1.45 20.95 -1.14
C GLU A 289 -2.06 19.72 -0.49
N TRP A 290 -2.60 18.80 -1.30
CA TRP A 290 -3.12 17.51 -0.83
C TRP A 290 -2.03 16.68 -0.14
N VAL A 291 -0.87 16.48 -0.78
CA VAL A 291 0.24 15.73 -0.16
C VAL A 291 0.71 16.37 1.15
N LEU A 292 0.86 17.69 1.20
CA LEU A 292 1.33 18.39 2.40
C LEU A 292 0.28 18.45 3.53
N ALA A 293 -0.99 18.23 3.22
CA ALA A 293 -2.04 18.09 4.22
C ALA A 293 -1.96 16.73 4.96
N MET A 294 -1.29 15.73 4.39
CA MET A 294 -0.90 14.50 5.10
C MET A 294 0.30 14.77 6.02
N ASN A 295 0.05 15.41 7.16
CA ASN A 295 1.06 15.80 8.12
C ASN A 295 0.74 15.32 9.54
N ASP A 296 1.69 15.50 10.45
CA ASP A 296 1.61 15.08 11.84
C ASP A 296 0.40 15.66 12.59
N GLY A 297 0.03 16.90 12.28
CA GLY A 297 -1.12 17.57 12.87
C GLY A 297 -2.45 16.96 12.45
N HIS A 298 -2.57 16.53 11.18
CA HIS A 298 -3.76 15.84 10.68
C HIS A 298 -3.82 14.38 11.13
N LEU A 299 -2.67 13.72 11.31
CA LEU A 299 -2.61 12.31 11.65
C LEU A 299 -3.17 12.00 13.06
N HIS A 300 -2.99 12.93 14.02
CA HIS A 300 -3.40 12.76 15.41
C HIS A 300 -2.86 11.49 16.09
N SER A 301 -1.57 11.21 15.90
CA SER A 301 -0.91 10.07 16.56
C SER A 301 -0.98 10.15 18.09
N ASP A 302 -1.12 11.35 18.65
CA ASP A 302 -1.32 11.60 20.07
C ASP A 302 -2.66 11.06 20.62
N ARG A 303 -3.59 10.67 19.74
CA ARG A 303 -4.93 10.16 20.10
C ARG A 303 -5.07 8.65 19.92
N VAL A 304 -4.08 7.98 19.36
CA VAL A 304 -4.08 6.52 19.18
C VAL A 304 -3.91 5.86 20.54
N THR A 305 -4.82 4.96 20.93
CA THR A 305 -4.82 4.26 22.23
C THR A 305 -4.64 2.75 22.11
N GLN A 306 -4.44 2.27 20.89
CA GLN A 306 -4.33 0.85 20.53
C GLN A 306 -2.93 0.29 20.83
N ASP A 307 -2.79 -1.03 20.71
CA ASP A 307 -1.48 -1.67 20.56
C ASP A 307 -1.00 -1.47 19.12
N VAL A 308 0.23 -0.97 18.93
CA VAL A 308 0.74 -0.56 17.61
C VAL A 308 2.04 -1.27 17.26
N LEU A 309 2.10 -1.86 16.08
CA LEU A 309 3.33 -2.33 15.43
C LEU A 309 3.69 -1.41 14.27
N LEU A 310 4.89 -0.83 14.33
CA LEU A 310 5.48 -0.07 13.24
C LEU A 310 6.62 -0.88 12.64
N THR A 311 6.59 -1.10 11.33
CA THR A 311 7.66 -1.80 10.62
C THR A 311 8.27 -0.94 9.52
N VAL A 312 9.56 -1.12 9.21
CA VAL A 312 10.22 -0.42 8.11
C VAL A 312 11.42 -1.23 7.62
N GLY A 313 11.77 -1.11 6.34
CA GLY A 313 13.07 -1.58 5.86
C GLY A 313 14.15 -0.51 6.09
N GLU A 314 15.38 -0.90 6.46
CA GLU A 314 16.43 0.08 6.74
C GLU A 314 16.84 0.93 5.51
N ASN A 315 16.56 0.42 4.30
CA ASN A 315 16.82 1.07 3.02
C ASN A 315 15.53 1.52 2.32
N ASP A 316 14.43 1.72 3.05
CA ASP A 316 13.19 2.25 2.48
C ASP A 316 13.38 3.68 1.97
N ALA A 317 13.45 3.82 0.64
CA ALA A 317 13.65 5.10 -0.03
C ALA A 317 12.38 5.98 -0.10
N PHE A 318 11.20 5.41 0.15
CA PHE A 318 9.92 6.13 0.06
C PHE A 318 9.43 6.59 1.43
N GLN A 319 9.62 5.78 2.46
CA GLN A 319 9.21 6.01 3.84
C GLN A 319 10.36 5.65 4.78
N PRO A 320 11.39 6.51 4.89
CA PRO A 320 12.64 6.16 5.54
C PRO A 320 12.48 5.89 7.04
N PRO A 321 13.39 5.13 7.67
CA PRO A 321 13.33 4.80 9.11
C PRO A 321 13.21 6.01 10.05
N ALA A 322 13.62 7.20 9.61
CA ALA A 322 13.40 8.45 10.35
C ALA A 322 11.91 8.73 10.60
N LEU A 323 11.04 8.45 9.62
CA LEU A 323 9.59 8.62 9.78
C LEU A 323 9.00 7.63 10.77
N LEU A 324 9.49 6.39 10.81
CA LEU A 324 9.10 5.42 11.83
C LEU A 324 9.43 5.92 13.24
N ARG A 325 10.62 6.49 13.45
CA ARG A 325 11.01 7.04 14.77
C ARG A 325 10.11 8.19 15.19
N LEU A 326 9.88 9.14 14.28
CA LEU A 326 8.98 10.27 14.54
C LEU A 326 7.55 9.79 14.84
N GLN A 327 7.08 8.77 14.13
CA GLN A 327 5.77 8.17 14.38
C GLN A 327 5.71 7.52 15.77
N ALA A 328 6.72 6.73 16.14
CA ALA A 328 6.79 6.08 17.45
C ALA A 328 6.78 7.10 18.59
N ASP A 329 7.57 8.17 18.46
CA ASP A 329 7.63 9.25 19.45
C ASP A 329 6.29 10.00 19.59
N ALA A 330 5.51 10.10 18.51
CA ALA A 330 4.23 10.80 18.50
C ALA A 330 3.07 9.98 19.09
N LEU A 331 3.20 8.66 19.21
CA LEU A 331 2.19 7.74 19.75
C LEU A 331 2.12 7.76 21.29
N THR A 332 1.96 8.96 21.85
CA THR A 332 2.09 9.20 23.31
C THR A 332 0.97 8.59 24.17
N GLN A 333 -0.15 8.19 23.58
CA GLN A 333 -1.29 7.57 24.27
C GLN A 333 -1.51 6.11 23.88
N ALA A 334 -0.67 5.54 23.00
CA ALA A 334 -0.82 4.16 22.56
C ALA A 334 -0.63 3.22 23.74
N ARG A 335 -1.39 2.12 23.77
CA ARG A 335 -1.29 1.12 24.84
C ARG A 335 0.09 0.46 24.84
N SER A 336 0.60 0.17 23.66
CA SER A 336 1.97 -0.28 23.42
C SER A 336 2.44 0.17 22.04
N VAL A 337 3.74 0.35 21.88
CA VAL A 337 4.38 0.65 20.59
C VAL A 337 5.54 -0.30 20.40
N THR A 338 5.40 -1.23 19.46
CA THR A 338 6.47 -2.13 19.00
C THR A 338 7.03 -1.59 17.69
N THR A 339 8.36 -1.59 17.56
CA THR A 339 9.02 -1.18 16.32
C THR A 339 9.89 -2.30 15.77
N ARG A 340 9.93 -2.43 14.44
CA ARG A 340 10.76 -3.41 13.74
C ARG A 340 11.41 -2.79 12.52
N VAL A 341 12.74 -2.74 12.52
CA VAL A 341 13.53 -2.36 11.34
C VAL A 341 14.10 -3.63 10.72
N PHE A 342 13.74 -3.91 9.47
CA PHE A 342 14.24 -5.03 8.67
C PHE A 342 15.56 -4.68 7.98
N THR A 343 16.52 -5.58 8.06
CA THR A 343 17.89 -5.38 7.61
C THR A 343 18.17 -6.01 6.25
N GLU A 344 19.27 -5.60 5.61
CA GLU A 344 19.74 -6.14 4.33
C GLU A 344 20.08 -7.63 4.43
N ASP A 345 20.67 -8.07 5.53
CA ASP A 345 20.97 -9.48 5.82
C ASP A 345 19.69 -10.34 5.84
N GLU A 346 18.56 -9.74 6.20
CA GLU A 346 17.24 -10.37 6.22
C GLU A 346 16.54 -10.32 4.86
N GLN A 347 17.11 -9.61 3.88
CA GLN A 347 16.57 -9.41 2.54
C GLN A 347 15.16 -8.79 2.53
N ALA A 348 14.82 -8.06 3.60
CA ALA A 348 13.52 -7.40 3.82
C ALA A 348 13.68 -5.87 4.01
N ASN A 349 14.82 -5.30 3.63
CA ASN A 349 15.19 -3.90 3.90
C ASN A 349 14.55 -2.85 2.98
N GLN A 350 13.79 -3.25 1.97
CA GLN A 350 13.17 -2.32 1.02
C GLN A 350 11.77 -1.92 1.47
N HIS A 351 11.18 -0.97 0.74
CA HIS A 351 9.81 -0.52 0.99
C HIS A 351 8.79 -1.66 0.93
N CYS A 352 7.89 -1.70 1.91
CA CYS A 352 6.96 -2.81 2.14
C CYS A 352 7.63 -4.20 2.23
N GLN A 353 8.90 -4.26 2.61
CA GLN A 353 9.68 -5.49 2.75
C GLN A 353 9.77 -6.30 1.45
N VAL A 354 9.73 -5.59 0.31
CA VAL A 354 10.07 -6.17 -1.01
C VAL A 354 11.44 -6.83 -0.92
N GLY A 355 11.53 -8.07 -1.39
CA GLY A 355 12.67 -8.96 -1.23
C GLY A 355 12.38 -10.12 -0.26
N ASN A 356 11.59 -9.94 0.80
CA ASN A 356 11.26 -11.03 1.73
C ASN A 356 9.95 -10.74 2.48
N LEU A 357 8.84 -10.78 1.73
CA LEU A 357 7.49 -10.58 2.28
C LEU A 357 7.11 -11.66 3.30
N GLY A 358 7.57 -12.90 3.11
CA GLY A 358 7.28 -14.00 4.03
C GLY A 358 7.73 -13.69 5.47
N LEU A 359 8.98 -13.23 5.62
CA LEU A 359 9.49 -12.81 6.94
C LEU A 359 8.68 -11.66 7.55
N ALA A 360 8.29 -10.68 6.74
CA ALA A 360 7.51 -9.54 7.21
C ALA A 360 6.14 -9.98 7.74
N LEU A 361 5.48 -10.87 6.99
CA LEU A 361 4.19 -11.45 7.37
C LEU A 361 4.30 -12.31 8.62
N ASP A 362 5.33 -13.16 8.73
CA ASP A 362 5.56 -13.98 9.93
C ASP A 362 5.75 -13.12 11.19
N VAL A 363 6.46 -11.99 11.08
CA VAL A 363 6.62 -11.02 12.18
C VAL A 363 5.29 -10.39 12.55
N MET A 364 4.50 -9.96 11.57
CA MET A 364 3.18 -9.35 11.81
C MET A 364 2.21 -10.33 12.46
N THR A 365 2.14 -11.56 11.96
CA THR A 365 1.31 -12.63 12.51
C THR A 365 1.74 -12.98 13.93
N SER A 366 3.04 -13.17 14.17
CA SER A 366 3.56 -13.46 15.51
C SER A 366 3.21 -12.36 16.52
N TRP A 367 3.33 -11.09 16.09
CA TRP A 367 2.95 -9.96 16.94
C TRP A 367 1.45 -9.93 17.23
N LEU A 368 0.60 -10.22 16.25
CA LEU A 368 -0.86 -10.29 16.46
C LEU A 368 -1.21 -11.40 17.46
N ASP A 369 -0.57 -12.57 17.36
CA ASP A 369 -0.80 -13.73 18.22
C ASP A 369 -0.43 -13.43 19.68
N GLU A 370 0.67 -12.71 19.89
CA GLU A 370 1.10 -12.24 21.21
C GLU A 370 0.11 -11.25 21.86
N HIS A 371 -0.66 -10.52 21.05
CA HIS A 371 -1.61 -9.50 21.47
C HIS A 371 -3.08 -9.95 21.33
N THR A 372 -3.32 -11.26 21.29
CA THR A 372 -4.67 -11.83 21.43
C THR A 372 -5.14 -11.75 22.88
N ALA A 373 -6.45 -11.53 23.09
CA ALA A 373 -7.04 -11.34 24.43
C ALA A 373 -6.83 -12.52 25.39
N ASP A 374 -6.46 -13.70 24.88
CA ASP A 374 -6.26 -14.94 25.63
C ASP A 374 -4.79 -15.21 26.02
N ASN A 375 -3.85 -14.27 25.78
CA ASN A 375 -2.45 -14.44 26.16
C ASN A 375 -2.11 -13.70 27.49
N PRO A 376 -2.14 -14.36 28.66
CA PRO A 376 -1.83 -13.74 29.96
C PRO A 376 -0.36 -13.29 30.11
N ALA A 377 0.51 -13.54 29.13
CA ALA A 377 1.91 -13.14 29.16
C ALA A 377 2.15 -11.67 28.78
N ALA A 378 1.22 -10.99 28.09
CA ALA A 378 1.38 -9.61 27.63
C ALA A 378 1.37 -8.55 28.77
N CYS A 379 1.02 -8.94 30.00
CA CYS A 379 0.97 -8.04 31.16
C CYS A 379 2.28 -7.92 31.95
N THR A 380 3.36 -8.56 31.54
CA THR A 380 4.64 -8.45 32.25
C THR A 380 5.82 -8.55 31.29
N GLN A 381 6.41 -7.41 30.91
CA GLN A 381 7.81 -7.10 31.20
C GLN A 381 8.00 -5.56 31.27
N PRO A 382 8.75 -5.06 32.27
CA PRO A 382 8.94 -3.63 32.54
C PRO A 382 9.87 -2.92 31.57
#